data_AF-A0A3S9BAI4-F1
#
_entry.id   AF-A0A3S9BAI4-F1
#
_cell.length_a   1.000
_cell.length_b   1.000
_cell.length_c   1.000
_cell.angle_alpha   90.00
_cell.angle_beta   90.00
_cell.angle_gamma   90.00
#
_symmetry.space_group_name_H-M   'P 1'
#
loop_
_entity.id
_entity.type
_entity.pdbx_description
1 polymer ?
#
loop_
_entity_poly.entity_id
_entity_poly.type
_entity_poly.pdbx_seq_one_letter_code
_entity_poly.pdbx_strand_id
1 'polypeptide(L)'
;MGLSPGDIVEISTDKGLAYVQVTHDHRSYPQVVRALKGLYQERPSDIEEIAATATLFSALLPLGSMLDRGAVAGERIGRAAIPESDRDFPTFKTPIRDKAGAIAYWWYWDGEGLRYDVEPREATDSMPMREVMTARTLLERLAEA
;
A
#
# COMPACT_ATOMS: atom_id res chain seq x y z
N MET A 1 -5.06 -3.89 -16.93
CA MET A 1 -6.17 -3.21 -16.27
C MET A 1 -5.67 -1.84 -15.82
N GLY A 2 -6.31 -0.77 -16.31
CA GLY A 2 -6.06 0.57 -15.80
C GLY A 2 -6.79 0.73 -14.46
N LEU A 3 -6.04 1.02 -13.40
CA LEU A 3 -6.56 1.39 -12.10
C LEU A 3 -6.38 2.89 -11.88
N SER A 4 -7.21 3.49 -11.04
CA SER A 4 -7.06 4.90 -10.66
C SER A 4 -7.44 5.11 -9.18
N PRO A 5 -7.04 6.24 -8.57
CA PRO A 5 -7.44 6.59 -7.21
C PRO A 5 -8.94 6.37 -6.93
N GLY A 6 -9.21 5.74 -5.80
CA GLY A 6 -10.53 5.31 -5.34
C GLY A 6 -10.91 3.89 -5.74
N ASP A 7 -10.28 3.30 -6.76
CA ASP A 7 -10.58 1.92 -7.17
C ASP A 7 -10.28 0.94 -6.03
N ILE A 8 -11.24 0.05 -5.75
CA ILE A 8 -11.09 -1.05 -4.78
C ILE A 8 -10.87 -2.35 -5.55
N VAL A 9 -9.83 -3.06 -5.14
CA VAL A 9 -9.44 -4.35 -5.69
C VAL A 9 -9.55 -5.40 -4.60
N GLU A 10 -10.30 -6.46 -4.91
CA GLU A 10 -10.32 -7.70 -4.14
C GLU A 10 -9.14 -8.56 -4.56
N ILE A 11 -8.44 -9.12 -3.58
CA ILE A 11 -7.30 -10.00 -3.77
C ILE A 11 -7.57 -11.31 -3.03
N SER A 12 -7.49 -12.42 -3.75
CA SER A 12 -7.56 -13.75 -3.15
C SER A 12 -6.25 -14.09 -2.45
N THR A 13 -6.35 -14.51 -1.19
CA THR A 13 -5.25 -15.06 -0.39
C THR A 13 -5.56 -16.50 0.01
N ASP A 14 -4.60 -17.20 0.61
CA ASP A 14 -4.79 -18.54 1.15
C ASP A 14 -5.71 -18.59 2.40
N LYS A 15 -6.00 -17.43 3.01
CA LYS A 15 -6.84 -17.30 4.21
C LYS A 15 -8.18 -16.61 3.96
N GLY A 16 -8.44 -16.17 2.74
CA GLY A 16 -9.67 -15.49 2.36
C GLY A 16 -9.43 -14.32 1.40
N LEU A 17 -10.45 -13.49 1.24
CA LEU A 17 -10.44 -12.27 0.44
C LEU A 17 -9.90 -11.12 1.27
N ALA A 18 -8.88 -10.45 0.72
CA ALA A 18 -8.35 -9.20 1.24
C ALA A 18 -8.67 -8.08 0.26
N TYR A 19 -8.66 -6.84 0.74
CA TYR A 19 -9.00 -5.68 -0.09
C TYR A 19 -7.91 -4.64 -0.05
N VAL A 20 -7.71 -3.99 -1.20
CA VAL A 20 -6.81 -2.85 -1.33
C VAL A 20 -7.54 -1.73 -2.06
N GLN A 21 -7.19 -0.49 -1.75
CA GLN A 21 -7.70 0.69 -2.43
C GLN A 21 -6.53 1.48 -3.02
N VAL A 22 -6.63 1.86 -4.29
CA VAL A 22 -5.67 2.77 -4.92
C VAL A 22 -5.92 4.17 -4.37
N THR A 23 -4.89 4.83 -3.85
CA THR A 23 -5.03 6.17 -3.26
C THR A 23 -4.42 7.24 -4.14
N HIS A 24 -3.27 6.96 -4.76
CA HIS A 24 -2.55 7.96 -5.56
C HIS A 24 -1.94 7.36 -6.81
N ASP A 25 -1.95 8.14 -7.89
CA ASP A 25 -1.09 7.94 -9.04
C ASP A 25 0.18 8.79 -8.89
N HIS A 26 1.29 8.30 -9.45
CA HIS A 26 2.53 9.06 -9.49
C HIS A 26 3.20 8.93 -10.86
N ARG A 27 3.81 10.01 -11.36
CA ARG A 27 4.38 10.05 -12.73
C ARG A 27 5.61 9.15 -12.90
N SER A 28 6.40 8.98 -11.85
CA SER A 28 7.69 8.29 -11.89
C SER A 28 7.74 7.04 -11.00
N TYR A 29 6.63 6.69 -10.35
CA TYR A 29 6.54 5.56 -9.44
C TYR A 29 5.24 4.79 -9.71
N PRO A 30 5.17 3.50 -9.34
CA PRO A 30 3.90 2.79 -9.30
C PRO A 30 2.88 3.49 -8.39
N GLN A 31 1.63 3.06 -8.50
CA GLN A 31 0.53 3.61 -7.71
C GLN A 31 0.78 3.41 -6.22
N VAL A 32 0.31 4.36 -5.43
CA VAL A 32 0.18 4.17 -3.98
C VAL A 32 -1.13 3.45 -3.73
N VAL A 33 -1.03 2.38 -2.95
CA VAL A 33 -2.16 1.53 -2.58
C VAL A 33 -2.16 1.39 -1.06
N ARG A 34 -3.34 1.49 -0.45
CA ARG A 34 -3.57 1.08 0.94
C ARG A 34 -4.16 -0.32 0.97
N ALA A 35 -3.62 -1.18 1.83
CA ALA A 35 -4.26 -2.41 2.22
C ALA A 35 -5.29 -2.14 3.31
N LEU A 36 -6.48 -2.72 3.18
CA LEU A 36 -7.58 -2.57 4.13
C LEU A 36 -7.50 -3.72 5.13
N LYS A 37 -7.70 -3.42 6.41
CA LYS A 37 -7.62 -4.40 7.49
C LYS A 37 -8.69 -5.50 7.34
N GLY A 38 -8.36 -6.73 7.72
CA GLY A 38 -9.30 -7.84 7.77
C GLY A 38 -9.29 -8.77 6.57
N LEU A 39 -9.79 -9.99 6.81
CA LEU A 39 -9.93 -11.08 5.85
C LEU A 39 -11.37 -11.58 5.86
N TYR A 40 -11.88 -11.86 4.66
CA TYR A 40 -13.28 -12.21 4.47
C TYR A 40 -13.40 -13.56 3.75
N GLN A 41 -14.33 -14.42 4.19
CA GLN A 41 -14.60 -15.67 3.47
C GLN A 41 -15.48 -15.45 2.25
N GLU A 42 -16.31 -14.41 2.28
CA GLU A 42 -17.20 -13.99 1.21
C GLU A 42 -17.12 -12.47 1.05
N ARG A 43 -17.36 -11.97 -0.17
CA ARG A 43 -17.30 -10.54 -0.46
C ARG A 43 -18.36 -9.76 0.33
N PRO A 44 -18.00 -8.74 1.12
CA PRO A 44 -18.98 -7.84 1.73
C PRO A 44 -19.86 -7.18 0.65
N SER A 45 -21.15 -7.02 0.95
CA SER A 45 -22.12 -6.46 -0.01
C SER A 45 -21.95 -4.96 -0.26
N ASP A 46 -21.33 -4.23 0.68
CA ASP A 46 -21.15 -2.78 0.61
C ASP A 46 -19.67 -2.42 0.43
N ILE A 47 -19.36 -1.78 -0.69
CA ILE A 47 -18.02 -1.32 -1.04
C ILE A 47 -17.60 -0.13 -0.17
N GLU A 48 -18.54 0.70 0.29
CA GLU A 48 -18.24 1.83 1.16
C GLU A 48 -17.83 1.35 2.56
N GLU A 49 -18.42 0.25 3.06
CA GLU A 49 -17.98 -0.38 4.31
C GLU A 49 -16.55 -0.94 4.20
N ILE A 50 -16.23 -1.56 3.05
CA ILE A 50 -14.86 -2.00 2.76
C ILE A 50 -13.92 -0.78 2.80
N ALA A 51 -14.25 0.30 2.08
CA ALA A 51 -13.44 1.51 1.99
C ALA A 51 -13.23 2.21 3.35
N ALA A 52 -14.24 2.17 4.22
CA ALA A 52 -14.19 2.76 5.56
C ALA A 52 -13.26 1.99 6.53
N THR A 53 -12.86 0.77 6.17
CA THR A 53 -12.00 -0.06 7.00
C THR A 53 -10.58 0.52 7.10
N ALA A 54 -10.01 0.54 8.31
CA ALA A 54 -8.71 1.14 8.58
C ALA A 54 -7.60 0.62 7.67
N THR A 55 -6.65 1.50 7.32
CA THR A 55 -5.44 1.15 6.59
C THR A 55 -4.58 0.22 7.43
N LEU A 56 -4.28 -0.96 6.91
CA LEU A 56 -3.30 -1.88 7.48
C LEU A 56 -1.87 -1.44 7.14
N PHE A 57 -1.64 -1.08 5.89
CA PHE A 57 -0.39 -0.48 5.42
C PHE A 57 -0.57 0.21 4.07
N SER A 58 0.36 1.10 3.74
CA SER A 58 0.47 1.69 2.39
C SER A 58 1.72 1.17 1.68
N ALA A 59 1.67 1.06 0.36
CA ALA A 59 2.78 0.55 -0.45
C ALA A 59 2.77 1.14 -1.87
N LEU A 60 3.95 1.17 -2.51
CA LEU A 60 4.08 1.40 -3.94
C LEU A 60 3.91 0.07 -4.67
N LEU A 61 2.86 -0.04 -5.49
CA LEU A 61 2.48 -1.29 -6.13
C LEU A 61 2.11 -1.07 -7.60
N PRO A 62 2.71 -1.82 -8.55
CA PRO A 62 2.25 -1.89 -9.93
C PRO A 62 1.04 -2.84 -10.03
N LEU A 63 0.01 -2.59 -9.21
CA LEU A 63 -1.10 -3.52 -8.94
C LEU A 63 -1.82 -3.96 -10.23
N GLY A 64 -2.13 -3.02 -11.13
CA GLY A 64 -2.75 -3.35 -12.42
C GLY A 64 -1.94 -4.34 -13.25
N SER A 65 -0.61 -4.16 -13.31
CA SER A 65 0.28 -5.11 -14.00
C SER A 65 0.42 -6.44 -13.27
N MET A 66 0.31 -6.47 -11.94
CA MET A 66 0.34 -7.73 -11.17
C MET A 66 -0.88 -8.59 -11.46
N LEU A 67 -2.06 -7.95 -11.54
CA LEU A 67 -3.32 -8.60 -11.89
C LEU A 67 -3.29 -9.09 -13.34
N ASP A 68 -2.89 -8.24 -14.29
CA ASP A 68 -2.85 -8.58 -15.72
C ASP A 68 -1.92 -9.77 -16.03
N ARG A 69 -0.84 -9.89 -15.28
CA ARG A 69 0.16 -10.96 -15.45
C ARG A 69 -0.16 -12.20 -14.61
N GLY A 70 -1.25 -12.20 -13.86
CA GLY A 70 -1.62 -13.30 -12.96
C GLY A 70 -0.64 -13.51 -11.80
N ALA A 71 0.17 -12.50 -11.45
CA ALA A 71 1.06 -12.56 -10.29
C ALA A 71 0.27 -12.44 -8.97
N VAL A 72 -0.92 -11.83 -9.02
CA VAL A 72 -1.90 -11.75 -7.95
C VAL A 72 -3.25 -12.15 -8.55
N ALA A 73 -3.99 -13.03 -7.87
CA ALA A 73 -5.37 -13.36 -8.24
C ALA A 73 -6.31 -12.34 -7.57
N GLY A 74 -7.15 -11.68 -8.37
CA GLY A 74 -8.03 -10.64 -7.87
C GLY A 74 -8.73 -9.88 -8.98
N GLU A 75 -9.63 -8.98 -8.61
CA GLU A 75 -10.38 -8.14 -9.54
C GLU A 75 -10.75 -6.78 -8.93
N ARG A 76 -10.97 -5.77 -9.79
CA ARG A 76 -11.53 -4.50 -9.35
C ARG A 76 -13.02 -4.67 -9.11
N ILE A 77 -13.46 -4.49 -7.87
CA ILE A 77 -14.86 -4.67 -7.47
C ILE A 77 -15.69 -3.38 -7.50
N GLY A 78 -15.03 -2.22 -7.54
CA GLY A 78 -15.70 -0.93 -7.66
C GLY A 78 -14.79 0.23 -7.31
N ARG A 79 -15.40 1.35 -6.94
CA ARG A 79 -14.72 2.57 -6.53
C ARG A 79 -15.47 3.18 -5.35
N ALA A 80 -14.72 3.69 -4.38
CA ALA A 80 -15.25 4.43 -3.24
C ALA A 80 -14.38 5.65 -2.94
N ALA A 81 -14.87 6.52 -2.07
CA ALA A 81 -14.09 7.64 -1.58
C ALA A 81 -12.85 7.17 -0.81
N ILE A 82 -11.75 7.90 -0.93
CA ILE A 82 -10.57 7.68 -0.09
C ILE A 82 -10.82 8.37 1.26
N PRO A 83 -10.69 7.65 2.39
CA PRO A 83 -10.81 8.22 3.73
C PRO A 83 -9.86 9.39 3.96
N GLU A 84 -10.28 10.37 4.76
CA GLU A 84 -9.54 11.61 4.98
C GLU A 84 -8.09 11.39 5.42
N SER A 85 -7.84 10.40 6.28
CA SER A 85 -6.51 10.01 6.76
C SER A 85 -5.54 9.56 5.66
N ASP A 86 -6.03 9.21 4.48
CA ASP A 86 -5.26 8.60 3.39
C ASP A 86 -5.36 9.39 2.08
N ARG A 87 -5.90 10.62 2.14
CA ARG A 87 -6.01 11.54 0.99
C ARG A 87 -4.70 12.26 0.69
N ASP A 88 -3.87 12.46 1.71
CA ASP A 88 -2.53 13.03 1.53
C ASP A 88 -1.58 11.92 1.07
N PHE A 89 -0.61 12.31 0.23
CA PHE A 89 0.41 11.37 -0.22
C PHE A 89 1.25 10.89 0.98
N PRO A 90 1.35 9.58 1.23
CA PRO A 90 2.05 9.09 2.41
C PRO A 90 3.55 9.38 2.29
N THR A 91 4.15 9.80 3.40
CA THR A 91 5.61 9.94 3.48
C THR A 91 6.25 8.56 3.57
N PHE A 92 7.02 8.19 2.56
CA PHE A 92 7.80 6.96 2.54
C PHE A 92 9.21 7.16 3.11
N LYS A 93 9.77 6.13 3.74
CA LYS A 93 11.13 6.16 4.29
C LYS A 93 12.11 5.30 3.50
N THR A 94 13.39 5.64 3.53
CA THR A 94 14.49 4.83 2.99
C THR A 94 15.63 4.79 4.02
N PRO A 95 16.10 3.60 4.44
CA PRO A 95 17.19 3.51 5.40
C PRO A 95 18.51 3.81 4.68
N ILE A 96 19.26 4.78 5.20
CA ILE A 96 20.64 4.99 4.79
C ILE A 96 21.54 4.29 5.79
N ARG A 97 22.38 3.39 5.27
CA ARG A 97 23.22 2.52 6.09
C ARG A 97 24.67 3.00 6.10
N ASP A 98 25.33 2.81 7.24
CA ASP A 98 26.77 3.02 7.34
C ASP A 98 27.57 1.89 6.67
N LYS A 99 28.91 1.96 6.74
CA LYS A 99 29.80 0.95 6.18
C LYS A 99 29.67 -0.43 6.86
N ALA A 100 29.15 -0.50 8.07
CA ALA A 100 28.89 -1.73 8.80
C ALA A 100 27.51 -2.32 8.48
N GLY A 101 26.67 -1.60 7.72
CA GLY A 101 25.32 -1.99 7.36
C GLY A 101 24.25 -1.60 8.38
N ALA A 102 24.62 -0.93 9.48
CA ALA A 102 23.67 -0.39 10.45
C ALA A 102 22.94 0.83 9.86
N ILE A 103 21.69 1.05 10.25
CA ILE A 103 20.95 2.24 9.82
C ILE A 103 21.57 3.45 10.50
N ALA A 104 22.15 4.35 9.71
CA ALA A 104 22.76 5.58 10.18
C ALA A 104 21.72 6.70 10.32
N TYR A 105 20.84 6.85 9.32
CA TYR A 105 19.76 7.84 9.30
C TYR A 105 18.70 7.47 8.24
N TRP A 106 17.63 8.25 8.18
CA TRP A 106 16.51 8.02 7.26
C TRP A 106 16.36 9.16 6.25
N TRP A 107 16.03 8.78 5.01
CA TRP A 107 15.44 9.71 4.04
C TRP A 107 13.94 9.54 4.01
N TYR A 108 13.24 10.65 3.88
CA TYR A 108 11.79 10.75 3.82
C TYR A 108 11.38 11.37 2.50
N TRP A 109 10.37 10.78 1.86
CA TRP A 109 9.87 11.19 0.56
C TRP A 109 8.35 11.29 0.59
N ASP A 110 7.83 12.50 0.38
CA ASP A 110 6.40 12.85 0.44
C ASP A 110 5.72 12.80 -0.94
N GLY A 111 6.35 12.16 -1.93
CA GLY A 111 5.89 12.17 -3.32
C GLY A 111 6.53 13.28 -4.16
N GLU A 112 6.97 14.38 -3.54
CA GLU A 112 7.55 15.52 -4.24
C GLU A 112 9.05 15.68 -3.94
N GLY A 113 9.39 15.79 -2.65
CA GLY A 113 10.73 16.16 -2.19
C GLY A 113 11.37 15.13 -1.26
N LEU A 114 12.70 15.19 -1.15
CA LEU A 114 13.45 14.39 -0.18
C LEU A 114 13.85 15.25 1.01
N ARG A 115 13.62 14.73 2.21
CA ARG A 115 14.07 15.31 3.48
C ARG A 115 14.86 14.26 4.26
N TYR A 116 15.80 14.69 5.10
CA TYR A 116 16.55 13.79 5.96
C TYR A 116 16.27 14.12 7.43
N ASP A 117 16.30 13.11 8.28
CA ASP A 117 16.34 13.28 9.75
C ASP A 117 17.42 12.35 10.30
N VAL A 118 18.20 12.87 11.25
CA VAL A 118 19.32 12.16 11.90
C VAL A 118 18.80 11.36 13.09
N GLU A 119 17.66 11.73 13.67
CA GLU A 119 17.06 11.05 14.82
C GLU A 119 15.71 10.41 14.43
N PRO A 120 15.62 9.06 14.39
CA PRO A 120 14.37 8.38 14.11
C PRO A 120 13.34 8.68 15.21
N ARG A 121 12.26 9.39 14.87
CA ARG A 121 11.10 9.55 15.76
C ARG A 121 10.23 8.30 15.72
N GLU A 122 9.46 8.02 16.78
CA GLU A 122 8.50 6.89 16.84
C GLU A 122 7.55 6.84 15.63
N ALA A 123 7.16 8.02 15.10
CA ALA A 123 6.34 8.13 13.89
C ALA A 123 7.00 7.57 12.61
N THR A 124 8.32 7.37 12.61
CA THR A 124 9.06 6.78 11.50
C THR A 124 8.69 5.31 11.32
N ASP A 125 8.44 4.57 12.41
CA ASP A 125 8.24 3.12 12.34
C ASP A 125 6.97 2.75 11.57
N SER A 126 5.92 3.56 11.68
CA SER A 126 4.66 3.40 10.93
C SER A 126 4.74 3.85 9.47
N MET A 127 5.79 4.58 9.05
CA MET A 127 5.90 5.03 7.66
C MET A 127 6.22 3.86 6.72
N PRO A 128 5.57 3.80 5.53
CA PRO A 128 5.86 2.77 4.55
C PRO A 128 7.28 2.90 3.98
N MET A 129 7.88 1.78 3.59
CA MET A 129 9.18 1.77 2.93
C MET A 129 9.05 2.27 1.50
N ARG A 130 9.98 3.13 1.05
CA ARG A 130 10.06 3.59 -0.35
C ARG A 130 10.65 2.50 -1.24
N GLU A 131 9.90 1.43 -1.42
CA GLU A 131 10.24 0.30 -2.28
C GLU A 131 9.03 -0.11 -3.10
N VAL A 132 9.29 -0.66 -4.29
CA VAL A 132 8.22 -1.28 -5.06
C VAL A 132 7.98 -2.67 -4.48
N MET A 133 6.84 -2.85 -3.82
CA MET A 133 6.51 -4.10 -3.16
C MET A 133 6.28 -5.21 -4.19
N THR A 134 6.73 -6.43 -3.86
CA THR A 134 6.55 -7.61 -4.70
C THR A 134 5.18 -8.25 -4.47
N ALA A 135 4.69 -9.03 -5.45
CA ALA A 135 3.44 -9.78 -5.30
C ALA A 135 3.50 -10.78 -4.14
N ARG A 136 4.64 -11.45 -3.92
CA ARG A 136 4.85 -12.37 -2.80
C ARG A 136 4.68 -11.66 -1.47
N THR A 137 5.40 -10.55 -1.27
CA THR A 137 5.34 -9.76 -0.03
C THR A 137 3.96 -9.16 0.19
N LEU A 138 3.26 -8.75 -0.87
CA LEU A 138 1.88 -8.29 -0.77
C LEU A 138 0.98 -9.39 -0.21
N LEU A 139 1.00 -10.59 -0.80
CA LEU A 139 0.17 -11.71 -0.38
C LEU A 139 0.48 -12.16 1.05
N GLU A 140 1.77 -12.26 1.40
CA GLU A 140 2.22 -12.58 2.77
C GLU A 140 1.62 -11.59 3.78
N ARG A 141 1.71 -10.28 3.51
CA ARG A 141 1.20 -9.25 4.43
C ARG A 141 -0.32 -9.17 4.49
N LEU A 142 -1.02 -9.41 3.37
CA LEU A 142 -2.48 -9.45 3.35
C LEU A 142 -3.03 -10.67 4.10
N ALA A 143 -2.33 -11.80 4.05
CA ALA A 143 -2.69 -13.01 4.80
C ALA A 143 -2.51 -12.86 6.33
N GLU A 144 -1.86 -11.80 6.79
CA GLU A 144 -1.68 -11.48 8.22
C GLU A 144 -2.62 -10.37 8.73
N ALA A 145 -3.55 -9.91 7.87
CA ALA A 145 -4.45 -8.77 8.09
C ALA A 145 -5.59 -9.00 9.10
#